data_AF-A0A524L7C8-F1
#
_entry.id   AF-A0A524L7C8-F1
#
_cell.length_a   1.000
_cell.length_b   1.000
_cell.length_c   1.000
_cell.angle_alpha   90.00
_cell.angle_beta   90.00
_cell.angle_gamma   90.00
#
_symmetry.space_group_name_H-M   'P 1'
#
loop_
_entity.id
_entity.type
_entity.pdbx_description
1 polymer ?
#
loop_
_entity_poly.entity_id
_entity_poly.type
_entity_poly.pdbx_seq_one_letter_code
_entity_poly.pdbx_strand_id
1 'polypeptide(L)'
;MALEKYPTGIRGLDIVIGFTIIFLGSWIILDTAILEPTLVFLLAVGLVFIGFTRLGKGIFMSEVRKSTRAIKIVTGLCAIILAIAALLFTALAMSVLITLLTFGIMLLGMARLVVGYSEKDIRQGTRILYTVGGGIVFLFGLIAAIFPSLGLFTLKLILAVTFLILGSMRVAAGISGEIR
;
A
#
# COMPACT_ATOMS: atom_id res chain seq x y z
N MET A 1 -32.30 1.03 -6.14
CA MET A 1 -30.88 1.28 -6.49
C MET A 1 -30.37 0.05 -7.21
N ALA A 2 -30.08 0.15 -8.51
CA ALA A 2 -29.55 -0.97 -9.28
C ALA A 2 -28.10 -1.22 -8.84
N LEU A 3 -27.84 -2.41 -8.30
CA LEU A 3 -26.49 -2.89 -8.02
C LEU A 3 -25.74 -3.01 -9.36
N GLU A 4 -24.77 -2.13 -9.57
CA GLU A 4 -23.87 -2.17 -10.72
C GLU A 4 -23.14 -3.52 -10.68
N LYS A 5 -23.57 -4.45 -11.56
CA LYS A 5 -23.19 -5.85 -11.50
C LYS A 5 -21.69 -5.98 -11.80
N TYR A 6 -20.93 -6.37 -10.79
CA TYR A 6 -19.49 -6.54 -10.87
C TYR A 6 -19.12 -7.48 -12.03
N PRO A 7 -18.39 -7.03 -13.07
CA PRO A 7 -18.10 -7.85 -14.23
C PRO A 7 -17.23 -9.05 -13.84
N THR A 8 -17.67 -10.24 -14.21
CA THR A 8 -17.16 -11.54 -13.74
C THR A 8 -15.66 -11.72 -14.00
N GLY A 9 -15.11 -11.10 -15.04
CA GLY A 9 -13.68 -11.12 -15.36
C GLY A 9 -12.80 -10.35 -14.37
N ILE A 10 -13.32 -9.31 -13.71
CA ILE A 10 -12.58 -8.53 -12.70
C ILE A 10 -12.53 -9.28 -11.36
N ARG A 11 -13.55 -10.09 -11.03
CA ARG A 11 -13.58 -10.94 -9.82
C ARG A 11 -12.46 -11.99 -9.83
N GLY A 12 -12.33 -12.72 -10.93
CA GLY A 12 -11.30 -13.75 -11.08
C GLY A 12 -9.90 -13.17 -10.97
N LEU A 13 -9.69 -11.96 -11.52
CA LEU A 13 -8.44 -11.23 -11.43
C LEU A 13 -8.08 -10.90 -9.97
N ASP A 14 -9.02 -10.36 -9.18
CA ASP A 14 -8.78 -10.03 -7.76
C ASP A 14 -8.45 -11.25 -6.88
N ILE A 15 -9.04 -12.42 -7.17
CA ILE A 15 -8.73 -13.66 -6.47
C ILE A 15 -7.30 -14.13 -6.78
N VAL A 16 -6.91 -14.14 -8.06
CA VAL A 16 -5.55 -14.53 -8.48
C VAL A 16 -4.51 -13.58 -7.89
N ILE A 17 -4.82 -12.27 -7.85
CA ILE A 17 -3.98 -11.25 -7.22
C ILE A 17 -3.84 -11.52 -5.72
N GLY A 18 -4.95 -11.79 -5.03
CA GLY A 18 -4.94 -12.06 -3.61
C GLY A 18 -4.06 -13.26 -3.25
N PHE A 19 -4.17 -14.36 -3.99
CA PHE A 19 -3.30 -15.53 -3.82
C PHE A 19 -1.82 -15.22 -4.09
N THR A 20 -1.53 -14.45 -5.14
CA THR A 20 -0.17 -14.02 -5.46
C THR A 20 0.45 -13.21 -4.31
N ILE A 21 -0.33 -12.31 -3.69
CA ILE A 21 0.11 -11.50 -2.55
C ILE A 21 0.34 -12.38 -1.29
N ILE A 22 -0.53 -13.36 -1.02
CA ILE A 22 -0.37 -14.30 0.11
C ILE A 22 0.90 -15.14 -0.05
N PHE A 23 1.13 -15.66 -1.25
CA PHE A 23 2.32 -16.46 -1.57
C PHE A 23 3.60 -15.64 -1.37
N LEU A 24 3.62 -14.41 -1.90
CA LEU A 24 4.77 -13.51 -1.77
C LEU A 24 5.01 -13.08 -0.31
N GLY A 25 3.93 -12.81 0.45
CA GLY A 25 4.04 -12.53 1.89
C GLY A 25 4.61 -13.69 2.71
N SER A 26 4.26 -14.93 2.35
CA SER A 26 4.80 -16.14 2.99
C SER A 26 6.26 -16.39 2.62
N TRP A 27 6.63 -16.15 1.35
CA TRP A 27 8.00 -16.34 0.86
C TRP A 27 9.00 -15.37 1.50
N ILE A 28 8.56 -14.14 1.79
CA ILE A 28 9.33 -13.11 2.49
C ILE A 28 9.78 -13.56 3.90
N ILE A 29 9.00 -14.42 4.57
CA ILE A 29 9.32 -14.93 5.92
C ILE A 29 10.41 -16.01 5.86
N LEU A 30 10.45 -16.80 4.78
CA LEU A 30 11.30 -17.98 4.65
C LEU A 30 12.73 -17.66 4.22
N ASP A 31 12.93 -16.64 3.38
CA ASP A 31 14.27 -16.24 2.93
C ASP A 31 14.41 -14.72 2.82
N THR A 32 15.38 -14.19 3.58
CA THR A 32 15.63 -12.74 3.67
C THR A 32 16.57 -12.21 2.57
N ALA A 33 17.25 -13.07 1.83
CA ALA A 33 18.15 -12.68 0.73
C ALA A 33 17.37 -12.30 -0.54
N ILE A 34 16.19 -12.87 -0.74
CA ILE A 34 15.31 -12.63 -1.91
C ILE A 34 14.42 -11.40 -1.69
N LEU A 35 14.55 -10.75 -0.54
CA LEU A 35 13.54 -9.81 -0.07
C LEU A 35 13.57 -8.51 -0.85
N GLU A 36 14.75 -7.94 -1.09
CA GLU A 36 14.90 -6.70 -1.86
C GLU A 36 14.31 -6.79 -3.28
N PRO A 37 14.66 -7.80 -4.11
CA PRO A 37 14.04 -7.94 -5.42
C PRO A 37 12.54 -8.27 -5.33
N THR A 38 12.10 -9.00 -4.30
CA THR A 38 10.68 -9.30 -4.09
C THR A 38 9.88 -8.04 -3.79
N LEU A 39 10.40 -7.13 -2.95
CA LEU A 39 9.76 -5.84 -2.64
C LEU A 39 9.61 -4.95 -3.87
N VAL A 40 10.66 -4.84 -4.67
CA VAL A 40 10.63 -4.05 -5.90
C VAL A 40 9.66 -4.66 -6.92
N PHE A 41 9.66 -5.99 -7.04
CA PHE A 41 8.71 -6.70 -7.89
C PHE A 41 7.26 -6.45 -7.45
N LEU A 42 6.99 -6.52 -6.15
CA LEU A 42 5.68 -6.26 -5.57
C LEU A 42 5.21 -4.82 -5.76
N LEU A 43 6.11 -3.86 -5.58
CA LEU A 43 5.86 -2.46 -5.89
C LEU A 43 5.48 -2.30 -7.37
N ALA A 44 6.24 -2.92 -8.28
CA ALA A 44 5.96 -2.86 -9.72
C ALA A 44 4.60 -3.48 -10.05
N VAL A 45 4.30 -4.67 -9.52
CA VAL A 45 3.00 -5.33 -9.70
C VAL A 45 1.87 -4.44 -9.16
N GLY A 46 2.01 -3.88 -7.96
CA GLY A 46 1.05 -2.96 -7.37
C GLY A 46 0.82 -1.71 -8.22
N LEU A 47 1.89 -1.10 -8.73
CA LEU A 47 1.83 0.05 -9.65
C LEU A 47 1.14 -0.30 -10.97
N VAL A 48 1.38 -1.49 -11.53
CA VAL A 48 0.67 -1.99 -12.73
C VAL A 48 -0.82 -2.11 -12.46
N PHE A 49 -1.23 -2.69 -11.32
CA PHE A 49 -2.64 -2.80 -10.96
C PHE A 49 -3.31 -1.45 -10.73
N ILE A 50 -2.63 -0.53 -10.04
CA ILE A 50 -3.10 0.86 -9.89
C ILE A 50 -3.23 1.52 -11.26
N GLY A 51 -2.28 1.27 -12.15
CA GLY A 51 -2.28 1.72 -13.54
C GLY A 51 -3.52 1.27 -14.30
N PHE A 52 -3.75 -0.05 -14.37
CA PHE A 52 -4.90 -0.64 -15.04
C PHE A 52 -6.24 -0.20 -14.45
N THR A 53 -6.36 -0.16 -13.12
CA THR A 53 -7.61 0.26 -12.47
C THR A 53 -7.93 1.74 -12.72
N ARG A 54 -6.92 2.62 -12.73
CA ARG A 54 -7.10 4.04 -13.03
C ARG A 54 -7.37 4.29 -14.51
N LEU A 55 -6.67 3.60 -15.40
CA LEU A 55 -6.95 3.64 -16.84
C LEU A 55 -8.37 3.13 -17.13
N GLY A 56 -8.76 1.99 -16.58
CA GLY A 56 -10.11 1.44 -16.73
C GLY A 56 -11.18 2.41 -16.24
N LYS A 57 -11.06 2.94 -15.01
CA LYS A 57 -12.00 3.93 -14.48
C LYS A 57 -12.01 5.22 -15.32
N GLY A 58 -10.88 5.62 -15.88
CA GLY A 58 -10.78 6.76 -16.79
C GLY A 58 -11.43 6.49 -18.16
N ILE A 59 -11.36 5.28 -18.70
CA ILE A 59 -11.91 4.97 -20.02
C ILE A 59 -13.41 4.70 -19.94
N PHE A 60 -13.85 3.90 -18.97
CA PHE A 60 -15.20 3.35 -18.91
C PHE A 60 -16.22 4.20 -18.14
N MET A 61 -15.81 5.03 -17.19
CA MET A 61 -16.75 5.92 -16.49
C MET A 61 -16.94 7.22 -17.30
N SER A 62 -17.95 7.23 -18.17
CA SER A 62 -18.34 8.39 -18.98
C SER A 62 -19.09 9.48 -18.20
N GLU A 63 -19.64 9.13 -17.03
CA GLU A 63 -20.41 10.05 -16.17
C GLU A 63 -19.52 11.03 -15.38
N VAL A 64 -18.20 10.84 -15.39
CA VAL A 64 -17.25 11.68 -14.64
C VAL A 64 -16.79 12.87 -15.49
N ARG A 65 -16.62 14.03 -14.85
CA ARG A 65 -16.13 15.26 -15.47
C ARG A 65 -14.85 15.01 -16.30
N LYS A 66 -14.77 15.57 -17.52
CA LYS A 66 -13.64 15.37 -18.46
C LYS A 66 -12.25 15.56 -17.83
N SER A 67 -12.11 16.53 -16.92
CA SER A 67 -10.87 16.78 -16.18
C SER A 67 -10.49 15.62 -15.24
N THR A 68 -11.44 15.10 -14.46
CA THR A 68 -11.23 13.93 -13.59
C THR A 68 -10.92 12.67 -14.40
N ARG A 69 -11.56 12.52 -15.56
CA ARG A 69 -11.29 11.44 -16.51
C ARG A 69 -9.83 11.49 -17.01
N ALA A 70 -9.37 12.66 -17.44
CA ALA A 70 -8.00 12.87 -17.89
C ALA A 70 -6.97 12.59 -16.77
N ILE A 71 -7.22 13.07 -15.54
CA ILE A 71 -6.34 12.81 -14.39
C ILE A 71 -6.23 11.31 -14.11
N LYS A 72 -7.34 10.55 -14.18
CA LYS A 72 -7.30 9.10 -13.99
C LYS A 72 -6.50 8.39 -15.08
N ILE A 73 -6.66 8.78 -16.34
CA ILE A 73 -5.90 8.19 -17.45
C ILE A 73 -4.40 8.50 -17.32
N VAL A 74 -4.05 9.78 -17.13
CA VAL A 74 -2.65 10.21 -17.01
C VAL A 74 -1.98 9.55 -15.81
N THR A 75 -2.61 9.57 -14.64
CA THR A 75 -2.03 8.92 -13.45
C THR A 75 -1.95 7.41 -13.58
N GLY A 76 -2.86 6.78 -14.31
CA GLY A 76 -2.79 5.35 -14.61
C GLY A 76 -1.62 5.01 -15.54
N LEU A 77 -1.42 5.80 -16.61
CA LEU A 77 -0.28 5.63 -17.51
C LEU A 77 1.06 5.88 -16.81
N CYS A 78 1.15 6.93 -15.99
CA CYS A 78 2.32 7.20 -15.17
C CYS A 78 2.64 6.04 -14.23
N ALA A 79 1.63 5.41 -13.61
CA ALA A 79 1.86 4.26 -12.73
C ALA A 79 2.46 3.07 -13.48
N ILE A 80 2.03 2.79 -14.72
CA ILE A 80 2.62 1.73 -15.56
C ILE A 80 4.07 2.05 -15.93
N ILE A 81 4.35 3.29 -16.33
CA ILE A 81 5.71 3.73 -16.66
C ILE A 81 6.62 3.61 -15.43
N LEU A 82 6.14 4.05 -14.27
CA LEU A 82 6.86 3.92 -13.01
C LEU A 82 7.08 2.46 -12.60
N ALA A 83 6.15 1.56 -12.89
CA ALA A 83 6.34 0.13 -12.64
C ALA A 83 7.47 -0.46 -13.49
N ILE A 84 7.51 -0.12 -14.78
CA ILE A 84 8.59 -0.55 -15.69
C ILE A 84 9.92 0.04 -15.21
N ALA A 85 9.95 1.34 -14.90
CA ALA A 85 11.14 2.00 -14.37
C ALA A 85 11.61 1.36 -13.04
N ALA A 86 10.70 0.94 -12.17
CA ALA A 86 11.05 0.27 -10.92
C ALA A 86 11.74 -1.07 -11.15
N LEU A 87 11.33 -1.83 -12.18
CA LEU A 87 11.97 -3.09 -12.55
C LEU A 87 13.34 -2.89 -13.23
N LEU A 88 13.49 -1.83 -14.03
CA LEU A 88 14.76 -1.51 -14.70
C LEU A 88 15.81 -0.93 -13.74
N PHE A 89 15.37 -0.16 -12.74
CA PHE A 89 16.23 0.52 -11.78
C PHE A 89 15.93 0.07 -10.35
N THR A 90 16.15 -1.21 -10.07
CA THR A 90 15.77 -1.85 -8.79
C THR A 90 16.38 -1.17 -7.56
N ALA A 91 17.65 -0.76 -7.63
CA ALA A 91 18.31 -0.06 -6.52
C ALA A 91 17.68 1.31 -6.21
N LEU A 92 17.31 2.07 -7.26
CA LEU A 92 16.62 3.35 -7.11
C LEU A 92 15.19 3.17 -6.60
N ALA A 93 14.48 2.15 -7.11
CA ALA A 93 13.14 1.81 -6.63
C ALA A 93 13.16 1.45 -5.15
N MET A 94 14.16 0.68 -4.72
CA MET A 94 14.37 0.30 -3.32
C MET A 94 14.61 1.53 -2.43
N SER A 95 15.52 2.42 -2.84
CA SER A 95 15.83 3.63 -2.04
C SER A 95 14.61 4.55 -1.92
N VAL A 96 13.85 4.73 -3.01
CA VAL A 96 12.59 5.48 -3.00
C VAL A 96 11.56 4.80 -2.10
N LEU A 97 11.39 3.49 -2.18
CA LEU A 97 10.43 2.73 -1.37
C LEU A 97 10.73 2.85 0.12
N ILE A 98 12.00 2.66 0.52
CA ILE A 98 12.45 2.82 1.90
C ILE A 98 12.20 4.26 2.38
N THR A 99 12.60 5.26 1.58
CA THR A 99 12.42 6.67 1.93
C THR A 99 10.96 7.01 2.16
N LEU A 100 10.10 6.62 1.22
CA LEU A 100 8.66 6.93 1.24
C LEU A 100 7.97 6.25 2.44
N LEU A 101 8.37 5.02 2.76
CA LEU A 101 7.90 4.34 3.96
C LEU A 101 8.37 5.03 5.24
N THR A 102 9.66 5.36 5.34
CA THR A 102 10.22 6.05 6.51
C THR A 102 9.45 7.33 6.80
N PHE A 103 9.22 8.16 5.77
CA PHE A 103 8.37 9.34 5.89
C PHE A 103 6.92 8.98 6.23
N GLY A 104 6.36 7.92 5.65
CA GLY A 104 5.02 7.43 5.97
C GLY A 104 4.85 7.06 7.45
N ILE A 105 5.82 6.35 8.04
CA ILE A 105 5.82 5.98 9.46
C ILE A 105 5.95 7.22 10.34
N MET A 106 6.83 8.16 9.98
CA MET A 106 6.97 9.43 10.69
C MET A 106 5.67 10.24 10.65
N LEU A 107 5.05 10.40 9.48
CA LEU A 107 3.78 11.11 9.34
C LEU A 107 2.65 10.42 10.11
N LEU A 108 2.62 9.08 10.13
CA LEU A 108 1.66 8.31 10.92
C LEU A 108 1.84 8.54 12.42
N GLY A 109 3.09 8.53 12.91
CA GLY A 109 3.42 8.86 14.30
C GLY A 109 2.99 10.29 14.65
N MET A 110 3.27 11.25 13.75
CA MET A 110 2.89 12.64 13.91
C MET A 110 1.37 12.84 13.91
N ALA A 111 0.63 12.19 13.01
CA ALA A 111 -0.82 12.24 12.98
C ALA A 111 -1.43 11.75 14.30
N ARG A 112 -0.89 10.67 14.88
CA ARG A 112 -1.34 10.14 16.18
C ARG A 112 -1.00 11.08 17.34
N LEU A 113 0.14 11.75 17.29
CA LEU A 113 0.48 12.82 18.25
C LEU A 113 -0.53 13.96 18.17
N VAL A 114 -0.85 14.42 16.96
CA VAL A 114 -1.85 15.49 16.75
C VAL A 114 -3.21 15.08 17.29
N VAL A 115 -3.69 13.87 17.01
CA VAL A 115 -4.95 13.35 17.55
C VAL A 115 -4.94 13.31 19.08
N GLY A 116 -3.87 12.77 19.69
CA GLY A 116 -3.73 12.74 21.15
C GLY A 116 -3.68 14.11 21.82
N TYR A 117 -3.19 15.15 21.12
CA TYR A 117 -3.18 16.52 21.64
C TYR A 117 -4.48 17.29 21.38
N SER A 118 -5.06 17.12 20.19
CA SER A 118 -6.16 17.96 19.68
C SER A 118 -7.54 17.50 20.15
N GLU A 119 -7.74 16.19 20.31
CA GLU A 119 -9.04 15.65 20.71
C GLU A 119 -9.18 15.56 22.23
N LYS A 120 -9.91 16.54 22.80
CA LYS A 120 -10.17 16.63 24.25
C LYS A 120 -11.32 15.75 24.73
N ASP A 121 -12.19 15.31 23.81
CA ASP A 121 -13.37 14.48 24.11
C ASP A 121 -13.04 12.98 24.26
N ILE A 122 -11.79 12.59 24.01
CA ILE A 122 -11.33 11.20 24.16
C ILE A 122 -11.02 10.88 25.62
N ARG A 123 -11.43 9.67 26.06
CA ARG A 123 -11.09 9.09 27.36
C ARG A 123 -9.58 9.19 27.64
N GLN A 124 -9.23 9.71 28.81
CA GLN A 124 -7.84 10.08 29.18
C GLN A 124 -6.80 8.97 28.93
N GLY A 125 -7.14 7.70 29.18
CA GLY A 125 -6.25 6.56 28.90
C GLY A 125 -5.96 6.37 27.41
N THR A 126 -6.98 6.49 26.56
CA THR A 126 -6.85 6.39 25.10
C THR A 126 -6.02 7.56 24.55
N ARG A 127 -6.22 8.76 25.11
CA ARG A 127 -5.46 9.96 24.73
C ARG A 127 -3.96 9.81 24.99
N ILE A 128 -3.58 9.32 26.17
CA ILE A 128 -2.18 9.02 26.52
C ILE A 128 -1.60 7.97 25.56
N LEU A 129 -2.40 6.96 25.20
CA LEU A 129 -1.97 5.90 24.28
C LEU A 129 -1.66 6.43 22.88
N TYR A 130 -2.46 7.37 22.35
CA TYR A 130 -2.21 8.03 21.07
C TYR A 130 -0.98 8.94 21.11
N THR A 131 -0.78 9.70 22.18
CA THR A 131 0.39 10.58 22.31
C THR A 131 1.67 9.77 22.48
N VAL A 132 1.72 8.84 23.44
CA VAL A 132 2.92 8.02 23.70
C VAL A 132 3.18 7.05 22.54
N GLY A 133 2.14 6.37 22.06
CA GLY A 133 2.25 5.46 20.92
C GLY A 133 2.62 6.19 19.63
N GLY A 134 2.06 7.38 19.39
CA GLY A 134 2.43 8.23 18.25
C GLY A 134 3.88 8.69 18.32
N GLY A 135 4.36 9.09 19.49
CA GLY A 135 5.75 9.47 19.73
C GLY A 135 6.72 8.32 19.50
N ILE A 136 6.41 7.12 20.00
CA ILE A 136 7.21 5.91 19.75
C ILE A 136 7.26 5.60 18.26
N VAL A 137 6.12 5.62 17.56
CA VAL A 137 6.06 5.35 16.11
C VAL A 137 6.87 6.39 15.32
N PHE A 138 6.80 7.67 15.70
CA PHE A 138 7.60 8.73 15.10
C PHE A 138 9.10 8.50 15.30
N LEU A 139 9.51 8.13 16.52
CA LEU A 139 10.91 7.81 16.84
C LEU A 139 11.41 6.60 16.05
N PHE A 140 10.59 5.56 15.88
CA PHE A 140 10.91 4.41 15.02
C PHE A 140 11.12 4.85 13.56
N GLY A 141 10.27 5.74 13.05
CA GLY A 141 10.46 6.36 11.73
C GLY A 141 11.77 7.15 11.64
N LEU A 142 12.10 7.95 12.66
CA LEU A 142 13.34 8.72 12.73
C LEU A 142 14.58 7.82 12.75
N ILE A 143 14.56 6.76 13.56
CA ILE A 143 15.65 5.77 13.63
C ILE A 143 15.79 5.04 12.29
N ALA A 144 14.67 4.68 11.64
CA ALA A 144 14.69 4.07 10.32
C ALA A 144 15.27 5.01 9.23
N ALA A 145 15.13 6.33 9.39
CA ALA A 145 15.74 7.32 8.52
C ALA A 145 17.28 7.40 8.68
N ILE A 146 17.76 7.32 9.93
CA ILE A 146 19.19 7.42 10.26
C ILE A 146 19.91 6.08 10.01
N PHE A 147 19.24 4.96 10.28
CA PHE A 147 19.75 3.60 10.12
C PHE A 147 18.85 2.79 9.16
N PRO A 148 19.09 2.89 7.84
CA PRO A 148 18.27 2.23 6.83
C PRO A 148 18.20 0.71 6.98
N SER A 149 19.27 0.09 7.50
CA SER A 149 19.35 -1.36 7.73
C SER A 149 18.36 -1.88 8.79
N LEU A 150 18.13 -1.11 9.86
CA LEU A 150 17.12 -1.43 10.88
C LEU A 150 15.69 -1.15 10.38
N GLY A 151 15.54 -0.08 9.59
CA GLY A 151 14.29 0.24 8.90
C GLY A 151 13.86 -0.91 7.98
N LEU A 152 14.81 -1.50 7.24
CA LEU A 152 14.56 -2.67 6.41
C LEU A 152 14.02 -3.84 7.23
N PHE A 153 14.65 -4.24 8.33
CA PHE A 153 14.17 -5.39 9.11
C PHE A 153 12.75 -5.20 9.65
N THR A 154 12.44 -4.02 10.17
CA THR A 154 11.11 -3.70 10.69
C THR A 154 10.06 -3.64 9.57
N LEU A 155 10.45 -3.10 8.41
CA LEU A 155 9.65 -3.08 7.19
C LEU A 155 9.32 -4.50 6.72
N LYS A 156 10.27 -5.45 6.78
CA LYS A 156 10.05 -6.87 6.41
C LYS A 156 8.86 -7.44 7.15
N LEU A 157 8.85 -7.27 8.46
CA LEU A 157 7.81 -7.81 9.34
C LEU A 157 6.45 -7.16 9.08
N ILE A 158 6.42 -5.82 9.02
CA ILE A 158 5.17 -5.07 8.80
C ILE A 158 4.59 -5.41 7.43
N LEU A 159 5.42 -5.48 6.39
CA LEU A 159 4.94 -5.75 5.04
C LEU A 159 4.45 -7.18 4.87
N ALA A 160 5.16 -8.17 5.42
CA ALA A 160 4.72 -9.56 5.40
C ALA A 160 3.33 -9.72 6.02
N VAL A 161 3.11 -9.13 7.20
CA VAL A 161 1.80 -9.12 7.87
C VAL A 161 0.77 -8.37 7.03
N THR A 162 1.12 -7.19 6.53
CA THR A 162 0.23 -6.36 5.70
C THR A 162 -0.20 -7.08 4.43
N PHE A 163 0.68 -7.89 3.83
CA PHE A 163 0.38 -8.68 2.64
C PHE A 163 -0.50 -9.88 2.91
N LEU A 164 -0.28 -10.58 4.02
CA LEU A 164 -1.20 -11.64 4.44
C LEU A 164 -2.61 -11.08 4.67
N ILE A 165 -2.72 -9.88 5.26
CA ILE A 165 -4.01 -9.23 5.49
C ILE A 165 -4.62 -8.71 4.17
N LEU A 166 -3.87 -7.97 3.34
CA LEU A 166 -4.36 -7.45 2.06
C LEU A 166 -4.73 -8.55 1.07
N GLY A 167 -3.91 -9.60 0.99
CA GLY A 167 -4.16 -10.76 0.15
C GLY A 167 -5.43 -11.49 0.57
N SER A 168 -5.61 -11.73 1.88
CA SER A 168 -6.85 -12.36 2.39
C SER A 168 -8.09 -11.48 2.18
N MET A 169 -7.99 -10.16 2.38
CA MET A 169 -9.07 -9.21 2.07
C MET A 169 -9.43 -9.20 0.57
N ARG A 170 -8.44 -9.25 -0.33
CA ARG A 170 -8.66 -9.31 -1.79
C ARG A 170 -9.33 -10.61 -2.21
N VAL A 171 -8.93 -11.75 -1.66
CA VAL A 171 -9.59 -13.04 -1.90
C VAL A 171 -11.04 -12.99 -1.40
N ALA A 172 -11.27 -12.47 -0.19
CA ALA A 172 -12.61 -12.34 0.39
C ALA A 172 -13.51 -11.40 -0.44
N ALA A 173 -12.98 -10.28 -0.92
CA ALA A 173 -13.68 -9.34 -1.80
C ALA A 173 -13.98 -9.95 -3.18
N GLY A 174 -13.08 -10.76 -3.73
CA GLY A 174 -13.31 -11.46 -4.99
C GLY A 174 -14.41 -12.54 -4.91
N ILE A 175 -14.48 -13.24 -3.77
CA ILE A 175 -15.49 -14.29 -3.52
C ILE A 175 -16.87 -13.70 -3.20
N SER A 176 -16.93 -12.68 -2.33
CA SER A 176 -18.18 -11.97 -1.99
C SER A 176 -18.66 -11.06 -3.12
N GLY A 177 -17.71 -10.51 -3.88
CA GLY A 177 -17.89 -9.57 -4.96
C GLY A 177 -18.64 -8.30 -4.57
N GLU A 178 -18.47 -7.90 -3.32
CA GLU A 178 -18.76 -6.56 -2.80
C GLU A 178 -17.48 -5.72 -2.84
N ILE A 179 -17.60 -4.50 -3.35
CA ILE A 179 -16.51 -3.51 -3.35
C ILE A 179 -16.49 -2.85 -1.97
N ARG A 180 -15.40 -2.98 -1.23
CA ARG A 180 -15.03 -1.99 -0.21
C ARG A 180 -13.61 -1.50 -0.49
#